data_AF-A0A7D6V887-F1
#
_entry.id   AF-A0A7D6V887-F1
#
_cell.length_a   1.000
_cell.length_b   1.000
_cell.length_c   1.000
_cell.angle_alpha   90.00
_cell.angle_beta   90.00
_cell.angle_gamma   90.00
#
_symmetry.space_group_name_H-M   'P 1'
#
loop_
_entity.id
_entity.type
_entity.pdbx_description
1 polymer ?
#
loop_
_entity_poly.entity_id
_entity_poly.type
_entity_poly.pdbx_seq_one_letter_code
_entity_poly.pdbx_strand_id
1 'polypeptide(L)'
;MTNVSDVLVADEEACIALPDEVDSQKRQWLQALHPAVEHSNTPQVEEPVTAESIMADFIRQHSTSGQLVARGVFLQPPYSMPETDLTLLLDAMHEQAGSADITCVQGAEDVYFYSTQTMTANYADMCVQVVENDICRAIAEAVRFDCRTYPRPYKVAMLGQSPYHFAPQQIAAALTAMETHPDYADIRVVEASNAEPYLFSERFMRYGKAYGLCEWLEVEQYQNP
;
A
#
# COMPACT_ATOMS: atom_id res chain seq x y z
N MET A 1 27.24 -59.56 -36.85
CA MET A 1 27.00 -59.01 -38.21
C MET A 1 25.56 -59.34 -38.57
N THR A 2 24.66 -58.38 -38.50
CA THR A 2 23.26 -58.54 -38.89
C THR A 2 22.76 -57.21 -39.46
N ASN A 3 22.06 -57.35 -40.59
CA ASN A 3 21.77 -56.33 -41.59
C ASN A 3 20.59 -55.40 -41.26
N VAL A 4 20.60 -54.29 -41.98
CA VAL A 4 19.61 -53.20 -42.13
C VAL A 4 18.28 -53.68 -42.74
N SER A 5 17.15 -53.07 -42.35
CA SER A 5 16.03 -52.65 -43.23
C SER A 5 14.93 -51.87 -42.47
N ASP A 6 14.97 -50.55 -42.66
CA ASP A 6 13.93 -49.55 -43.00
C ASP A 6 12.38 -49.81 -42.91
N VAL A 7 11.68 -48.69 -42.59
CA VAL A 7 10.35 -48.21 -43.06
C VAL A 7 8.99 -48.52 -42.34
N LEU A 8 8.36 -47.41 -41.89
CA LEU A 8 6.92 -46.99 -41.79
C LEU A 8 5.95 -47.33 -40.62
N VAL A 9 5.61 -46.26 -39.88
CA VAL A 9 4.26 -45.66 -39.56
C VAL A 9 3.10 -46.55 -39.07
N ALA A 10 2.56 -46.23 -37.89
CA ALA A 10 1.13 -45.93 -37.64
C ALA A 10 0.90 -45.41 -36.21
N ASP A 11 0.20 -44.27 -36.12
CA ASP A 11 -0.47 -43.74 -34.92
C ASP A 11 -1.45 -44.75 -34.31
N GLU A 12 -1.58 -44.78 -32.99
CA GLU A 12 -2.88 -45.03 -32.34
C GLU A 12 -2.92 -44.43 -30.93
N GLU A 13 -3.97 -43.64 -30.72
CA GLU A 13 -4.33 -42.86 -29.54
C GLU A 13 -4.64 -43.71 -28.31
N ALA A 14 -4.30 -43.19 -27.12
CA ALA A 14 -5.04 -43.50 -25.90
C ALA A 14 -4.94 -42.32 -24.92
N CYS A 15 -5.73 -41.28 -25.17
CA CYS A 15 -6.03 -40.24 -24.19
C CYS A 15 -6.88 -40.83 -23.06
N ILE A 16 -6.29 -40.96 -21.87
CA ILE A 16 -7.02 -41.36 -20.66
C ILE A 16 -7.83 -40.15 -20.17
N ALA A 17 -9.14 -40.19 -20.38
CA ALA A 17 -10.09 -39.24 -19.84
C ALA A 17 -10.20 -39.39 -18.31
N LEU A 18 -10.04 -38.28 -17.58
CA LEU A 18 -10.40 -38.14 -16.17
C LEU A 18 -11.61 -37.17 -16.06
N PRO A 19 -12.50 -37.35 -15.08
CA PRO A 19 -13.90 -36.90 -15.17
C PRO A 19 -14.11 -35.42 -14.84
N ASP A 20 -14.84 -34.74 -15.73
CA ASP A 20 -15.21 -33.31 -15.75
C ASP A 20 -16.46 -32.98 -14.89
N GLU A 21 -16.85 -33.87 -13.97
CA GLU A 21 -18.13 -33.75 -13.26
C GLU A 21 -18.11 -32.82 -12.04
N VAL A 22 -16.94 -32.56 -11.44
CA VAL A 22 -16.85 -31.80 -10.17
C VAL A 22 -16.88 -30.28 -10.37
N ASP A 23 -16.83 -29.78 -11.61
CA ASP A 23 -16.72 -28.33 -11.87
C ASP A 23 -18.02 -27.66 -12.37
N SER A 24 -19.03 -28.43 -12.77
CA SER A 24 -20.29 -27.86 -13.28
C SER A 24 -21.16 -27.25 -12.17
N GLN A 25 -21.27 -27.92 -11.02
CA GLN A 25 -22.07 -27.45 -9.88
C GLN A 25 -21.44 -26.24 -9.18
N LYS A 26 -20.11 -26.19 -9.07
CA LYS A 26 -19.40 -24.99 -8.56
C LYS A 26 -19.57 -23.80 -9.48
N ARG A 27 -19.49 -23.99 -10.80
CA ARG A 27 -19.74 -22.93 -11.79
C ARG A 27 -21.18 -22.42 -11.74
N GLN A 28 -22.16 -23.30 -11.56
CA GLN A 28 -23.56 -22.89 -11.41
C GLN A 28 -23.80 -22.11 -10.11
N TRP A 29 -23.16 -22.52 -9.01
CA TRP A 29 -23.24 -21.79 -7.75
C TRP A 29 -22.63 -20.38 -7.87
N LEU A 30 -21.47 -20.26 -8.52
CA LEU A 30 -20.85 -18.94 -8.79
C LEU A 30 -21.75 -18.06 -9.65
N GLN A 31 -22.40 -18.60 -10.68
CA GLN A 31 -23.34 -17.85 -11.52
C GLN A 31 -24.59 -17.40 -10.75
N ALA A 32 -25.06 -18.19 -9.79
CA ALA A 32 -26.20 -17.83 -8.94
C ALA A 32 -25.88 -16.72 -7.91
N LEU A 33 -24.60 -16.51 -7.59
CA LEU A 33 -24.13 -15.42 -6.72
C LEU A 33 -23.92 -14.09 -7.44
N HIS A 34 -23.88 -14.10 -8.77
CA HIS A 34 -23.95 -12.87 -9.55
C HIS A 34 -25.43 -12.49 -9.70
N PRO A 35 -25.96 -11.48 -8.98
CA PRO A 35 -27.22 -10.90 -9.39
C PRO A 35 -27.03 -10.41 -10.83
N ALA A 36 -27.99 -10.75 -11.70
CA ALA A 36 -28.05 -10.21 -13.04
C ALA A 36 -27.97 -8.68 -12.90
N VAL A 37 -26.88 -8.09 -13.39
CA VAL A 37 -26.76 -6.65 -13.52
C VAL A 37 -27.77 -6.26 -14.60
N GLU A 38 -29.00 -6.00 -14.18
CA GLU A 38 -29.96 -5.25 -14.96
C GLU A 38 -29.27 -3.94 -15.29
N HIS A 39 -28.82 -3.81 -16.53
CA HIS A 39 -28.36 -2.55 -17.07
C HIS A 39 -29.61 -1.68 -17.19
N SER A 40 -30.02 -1.08 -16.08
CA SER A 40 -30.96 0.03 -16.09
C SER A 40 -30.24 1.17 -16.83
N ASN A 41 -30.56 1.30 -18.11
CA ASN A 41 -30.16 2.43 -18.94
C ASN A 41 -30.97 3.67 -18.51
N THR A 42 -30.81 4.07 -17.26
CA THR A 42 -31.23 5.37 -16.76
C THR A 42 -30.22 6.38 -17.30
N PRO A 43 -30.65 7.42 -18.02
CA PRO A 43 -29.74 8.48 -18.43
C PRO A 43 -29.07 9.03 -17.18
N GLN A 44 -27.75 8.83 -17.06
CA GLN A 44 -26.98 9.48 -16.02
C GLN A 44 -27.15 10.98 -16.24
N VAL A 45 -27.75 11.64 -15.25
CA VAL A 45 -27.73 13.09 -15.16
C VAL A 45 -26.26 13.44 -15.00
N GLU A 46 -25.61 13.89 -16.08
CA GLU A 46 -24.28 14.49 -16.00
C GLU A 46 -24.42 15.68 -15.04
N GLU A 47 -23.93 15.50 -13.81
CA GLU A 47 -23.77 16.61 -12.87
C GLU A 47 -22.94 17.70 -13.57
N PRO A 48 -23.28 18.99 -13.38
CA PRO A 48 -22.53 20.06 -14.01
C PRO A 48 -21.05 19.93 -13.61
N VAL A 49 -20.17 19.80 -14.60
CA VAL A 49 -18.73 19.63 -14.38
C VAL A 49 -18.18 20.96 -13.83
N THR A 50 -18.14 21.09 -12.51
CA THR A 50 -17.58 22.27 -11.84
C THR A 50 -16.08 22.08 -11.57
N ALA A 51 -15.35 23.17 -11.34
CA ALA A 51 -13.91 23.09 -11.06
C ALA A 51 -13.61 22.30 -9.78
N GLU A 52 -14.49 22.39 -8.78
CA GLU A 52 -14.43 21.63 -7.53
C GLU A 52 -14.57 20.13 -7.79
N SER A 53 -15.51 19.73 -8.64
CA SER A 53 -15.70 18.32 -9.01
C SER A 53 -14.48 17.77 -9.74
N ILE A 54 -13.91 18.54 -10.68
CA ILE A 54 -12.71 18.14 -11.43
C ILE A 54 -11.52 17.94 -10.47
N MET A 55 -11.32 18.86 -9.52
CA MET A 55 -10.24 18.75 -8.53
C MET A 55 -10.46 17.55 -7.60
N ALA A 56 -11.69 17.34 -7.11
CA ALA A 56 -12.03 16.22 -6.25
C ALA A 56 -11.82 14.88 -6.97
N ASP A 57 -12.24 14.76 -8.24
CA ASP A 57 -12.05 13.55 -9.05
C ASP A 57 -10.57 13.28 -9.34
N PHE A 58 -9.79 14.33 -9.60
CA PHE A 58 -8.33 14.22 -9.71
C PHE A 58 -7.71 13.65 -8.43
N ILE A 59 -8.10 14.17 -7.25
CA ILE A 59 -7.61 13.67 -5.96
C ILE A 59 -8.04 12.21 -5.73
N ARG A 60 -9.27 11.83 -6.08
CA ARG A 60 -9.77 10.45 -5.97
C ARG A 60 -8.98 9.48 -6.86
N GLN A 61 -8.68 9.88 -8.08
CA GLN A 61 -7.92 9.06 -9.02
C GLN A 61 -6.49 8.79 -8.50
N HIS A 62 -5.82 9.81 -7.95
CA HIS A 62 -4.52 9.65 -7.31
C HIS A 62 -4.60 8.79 -6.05
N SER A 63 -5.60 9.00 -5.21
CA SER A 63 -5.81 8.22 -3.98
C SER A 63 -6.04 6.75 -4.27
N THR A 64 -6.80 6.44 -5.32
CA THR A 64 -7.03 5.06 -5.81
C THR A 64 -5.73 4.38 -6.25
N SER A 65 -4.76 5.17 -6.72
CA SER A 65 -3.43 4.71 -7.09
C SER A 65 -2.43 4.70 -5.91
N GLY A 66 -2.89 5.00 -4.68
CA GLY A 66 -2.05 5.08 -3.49
C GLY A 66 -1.16 6.32 -3.43
N GLN A 67 -1.51 7.39 -4.18
CA GLN A 67 -0.73 8.62 -4.28
C GLN A 67 -1.46 9.80 -3.63
N LEU A 68 -0.66 10.71 -3.06
CA LEU A 68 -1.10 11.99 -2.54
C LEU A 68 -1.05 13.07 -3.63
N VAL A 69 -1.92 14.08 -3.51
CA VAL A 69 -1.86 15.28 -4.34
C VAL A 69 -1.36 16.45 -3.50
N ALA A 70 -0.15 16.94 -3.79
CA ALA A 70 0.39 18.12 -3.13
C ALA A 70 -0.35 19.38 -3.61
N ARG A 71 -0.64 20.31 -2.69
CA ARG A 71 -1.24 21.61 -3.03
C ARG A 71 -0.44 22.34 -4.10
N GLY A 72 0.89 22.27 -4.02
CA GLY A 72 1.82 22.91 -4.97
C GLY A 72 1.66 22.46 -6.42
N VAL A 73 1.07 21.29 -6.69
CA VAL A 73 0.80 20.81 -8.06
C VAL A 73 -0.08 21.79 -8.84
N PHE A 74 -1.04 22.43 -8.17
CA PHE A 74 -1.96 23.38 -8.82
C PHE A 74 -1.34 24.75 -9.05
N LEU A 75 -0.33 25.13 -8.27
CA LEU A 75 0.37 26.41 -8.37
C LEU A 75 1.40 26.41 -9.50
N GLN A 76 1.84 25.24 -9.96
CA GLN A 76 2.86 25.07 -10.98
C GLN A 76 2.25 24.71 -12.34
N PRO A 77 2.98 24.90 -13.46
CA PRO A 77 2.56 24.40 -14.76
C PRO A 77 2.27 22.89 -14.70
N PRO A 78 1.21 22.39 -15.38
CA PRO A 78 0.43 23.08 -16.41
C PRO A 78 -0.72 23.96 -15.89
N TYR A 79 -1.05 23.92 -14.60
CA TYR A 79 -2.22 24.61 -14.05
C TYR A 79 -1.95 26.09 -13.76
N SER A 80 -0.81 26.41 -13.13
CA SER A 80 -0.37 27.77 -12.80
C SER A 80 -1.47 28.63 -12.13
N MET A 81 -2.26 28.01 -11.25
CA MET A 81 -3.36 28.68 -10.56
C MET A 81 -2.82 29.67 -9.52
N PRO A 82 -3.33 30.92 -9.45
CA PRO A 82 -2.97 31.85 -8.39
C PRO A 82 -3.34 31.29 -7.01
N GLU A 83 -2.50 31.56 -6.00
CA GLU A 83 -2.71 31.13 -4.60
C GLU A 83 -4.12 31.46 -4.09
N THR A 84 -4.59 32.68 -4.36
CA THR A 84 -5.91 33.18 -3.93
C THR A 84 -7.05 32.38 -4.56
N ASP A 85 -6.94 32.05 -5.84
CA ASP A 85 -7.97 31.32 -6.56
C ASP A 85 -8.01 29.86 -6.09
N LEU A 86 -6.83 29.26 -5.83
CA LEU A 86 -6.72 27.92 -5.28
C LEU A 86 -7.30 27.83 -3.87
N THR A 87 -7.06 28.82 -3.01
CA THR A 87 -7.69 28.85 -1.67
C THR A 87 -9.20 28.89 -1.76
N LEU A 88 -9.75 29.77 -2.62
CA LEU A 88 -11.20 29.88 -2.78
C LEU A 88 -11.82 28.61 -3.33
N LEU A 89 -11.13 27.94 -4.27
CA LEU A 89 -11.59 26.68 -4.84
C LEU A 89 -11.58 25.54 -3.81
N LEU A 90 -10.54 25.45 -2.98
CA LEU A 90 -10.46 24.45 -1.91
C LEU A 90 -11.49 24.69 -0.81
N ASP A 91 -11.76 25.95 -0.45
CA ASP A 91 -12.80 26.31 0.51
C ASP A 91 -14.18 25.96 -0.04
N ALA A 92 -14.46 26.30 -1.31
CA ALA A 92 -15.71 25.92 -1.98
C ALA A 92 -15.87 24.39 -2.08
N MET A 93 -14.78 23.67 -2.35
CA MET A 93 -14.78 22.21 -2.39
C MET A 93 -15.06 21.61 -1.01
N HIS A 94 -14.55 22.20 0.08
CA HIS A 94 -14.81 21.74 1.44
C HIS A 94 -16.28 21.91 1.85
N GLU A 95 -16.95 22.98 1.38
CA GLU A 95 -18.37 23.23 1.65
C GLU A 95 -19.32 22.32 0.82
N GLN A 96 -18.83 21.77 -0.29
CA GLN A 96 -19.63 20.96 -1.21
C GLN A 96 -19.85 19.53 -0.68
N ALA A 97 -21.12 19.13 -0.55
CA ALA A 97 -21.47 17.78 -0.07
C ALA A 97 -20.87 16.64 -0.93
N GLY A 98 -20.66 16.89 -2.23
CA GLY A 98 -20.05 15.94 -3.17
C GLY A 98 -18.55 15.70 -2.96
N SER A 99 -17.88 16.44 -2.08
CA SER A 99 -16.44 16.33 -1.79
C SER A 99 -16.14 16.04 -0.32
N ALA A 100 -17.13 15.56 0.44
CA ALA A 100 -16.98 15.25 1.86
C ALA A 100 -15.93 14.16 2.17
N ASP A 101 -15.57 13.35 1.18
CA ASP A 101 -14.52 12.34 1.31
C ASP A 101 -13.09 12.90 1.17
N ILE A 102 -12.94 14.09 0.58
CA ILE A 102 -11.64 14.72 0.35
C ILE A 102 -11.16 15.35 1.65
N THR A 103 -9.98 14.93 2.09
CA THR A 103 -9.32 15.44 3.29
C THR A 103 -7.86 15.76 2.97
N CYS A 104 -7.17 16.38 3.92
CA CYS A 104 -5.75 16.67 3.81
C CYS A 104 -4.94 16.17 5.00
N VAL A 105 -3.64 16.08 4.79
CA VAL A 105 -2.61 15.86 5.82
C VAL A 105 -1.55 16.96 5.67
N GLN A 106 -1.16 17.53 6.81
CA GLN A 106 -0.13 18.57 6.86
C GLN A 106 1.26 17.91 6.89
N GLY A 107 2.03 18.10 5.82
CA GLY A 107 3.45 17.79 5.78
C GLY A 107 4.32 18.95 6.27
N ALA A 108 5.63 18.72 6.31
CA ALA A 108 6.63 19.75 6.61
C ALA A 108 6.87 20.70 5.42
N GLU A 109 6.73 20.20 4.19
CA GLU A 109 6.94 20.95 2.95
C GLU A 109 5.63 21.49 2.36
N ASP A 110 4.57 20.68 2.37
CA ASP A 110 3.30 21.05 1.74
C ASP A 110 2.07 20.44 2.45
N VAL A 111 0.89 20.82 2.00
CA VAL A 111 -0.39 20.18 2.33
C VAL A 111 -0.73 19.17 1.25
N TYR A 112 -1.03 17.95 1.66
CA TYR A 112 -1.33 16.85 0.74
C TYR A 112 -2.79 16.42 0.87
N PHE A 113 -3.47 16.29 -0.27
CA PHE A 113 -4.88 15.91 -0.36
C PHE A 113 -5.05 14.45 -0.76
N TYR A 114 -6.10 13.83 -0.21
CA TYR A 114 -6.52 12.47 -0.55
C TYR A 114 -8.00 12.23 -0.30
N SER A 115 -8.53 11.16 -0.88
CA SER A 115 -9.88 10.67 -0.65
C SER A 115 -9.90 9.57 0.41
N THR A 116 -10.76 9.74 1.40
CA THR A 116 -11.04 8.75 2.45
C THR A 116 -11.80 7.51 1.94
N GLN A 117 -12.30 7.53 0.70
CA GLN A 117 -12.97 6.37 0.09
C GLN A 117 -11.98 5.24 -0.21
N THR A 118 -10.74 5.58 -0.61
CA THR A 118 -9.74 4.61 -1.07
C THR A 118 -8.46 4.62 -0.25
N MET A 119 -8.24 5.65 0.59
CA MET A 119 -7.03 5.78 1.38
C MET A 119 -7.31 6.09 2.85
N THR A 120 -6.66 5.36 3.74
CA THR A 120 -6.76 5.58 5.19
C THR A 120 -5.85 6.72 5.63
N ALA A 121 -6.19 7.38 6.74
CA ALA A 121 -5.34 8.43 7.32
C ALA A 121 -3.92 7.96 7.62
N ASN A 122 -3.77 6.75 8.18
CA ASN A 122 -2.44 6.20 8.45
C ASN A 122 -1.62 5.97 7.18
N TYR A 123 -2.25 5.49 6.11
CA TYR A 123 -1.53 5.31 4.83
C TYR A 123 -1.16 6.67 4.21
N ALA A 124 -2.00 7.69 4.35
CA ALA A 124 -1.68 9.04 3.92
C ALA A 124 -0.47 9.60 4.69
N ASP A 125 -0.42 9.45 6.02
CA ASP A 125 0.72 9.86 6.84
C ASP A 125 2.02 9.15 6.40
N MET A 126 1.95 7.85 6.11
CA MET A 126 3.09 7.09 5.56
C MET A 126 3.56 7.65 4.21
N CYS A 127 2.63 7.98 3.31
CA CYS A 127 2.96 8.55 2.01
C CYS A 127 3.59 9.95 2.11
N VAL A 128 3.19 10.79 3.07
CA VAL A 128 3.81 12.12 3.27
C VAL A 128 5.29 11.96 3.57
N GLN A 129 5.66 11.05 4.47
CA GLN A 129 7.06 10.82 4.85
C GLN A 129 7.92 10.40 3.64
N VAL A 130 7.33 9.67 2.69
CA VAL A 130 7.99 9.23 1.46
C VAL A 130 8.13 10.38 0.47
N VAL A 131 7.06 11.17 0.28
CA VAL A 131 7.07 12.31 -0.66
C VAL A 131 8.05 13.39 -0.20
N GLU A 132 8.13 13.66 1.11
CA GLU A 132 9.07 14.62 1.69
C GLU A 132 10.48 14.03 1.92
N ASN A 133 10.69 12.75 1.58
CA ASN A 133 11.97 12.05 1.69
C ASN A 133 12.60 12.08 3.10
N ASP A 134 11.78 12.10 4.16
CA ASP A 134 12.23 12.04 5.56
C ASP A 134 12.29 10.58 6.04
N ILE A 135 13.34 9.87 5.63
CA ILE A 135 13.50 8.43 5.84
C ILE A 135 13.60 8.07 7.33
N CYS A 136 14.33 8.86 8.13
CA CYS A 136 14.49 8.61 9.56
C CYS A 136 13.15 8.70 10.29
N ARG A 137 12.37 9.74 9.98
CA ARG A 137 11.02 9.91 10.52
C ARG A 137 10.09 8.79 10.04
N ALA A 138 10.17 8.42 8.77
CA ALA A 138 9.38 7.34 8.20
C ALA A 138 9.57 6.02 8.96
N ILE A 139 10.83 5.63 9.16
CA ILE A 139 11.19 4.43 9.92
C ILE A 139 10.66 4.54 11.35
N ALA A 140 10.93 5.66 12.05
CA ALA A 140 10.52 5.82 13.43
C ALA A 140 8.99 5.76 13.61
N GLU A 141 8.23 6.42 12.76
CA GLU A 141 6.77 6.44 12.82
C GLU A 141 6.18 5.07 12.46
N ALA A 142 6.70 4.36 11.45
CA ALA A 142 6.30 2.99 11.12
C ALA A 142 6.49 2.04 12.31
N VAL A 143 7.66 2.08 12.94
CA VAL A 143 8.01 1.23 14.09
C VAL A 143 7.12 1.56 15.29
N ARG A 144 6.92 2.85 15.59
CA ARG A 144 6.07 3.29 16.70
C ARG A 144 4.62 2.90 16.48
N PHE A 145 4.12 3.03 15.25
CA PHE A 145 2.76 2.63 14.90
C PHE A 145 2.55 1.13 15.13
N ASP A 146 3.42 0.28 14.61
CA ASP A 146 3.28 -1.18 14.77
C ASP A 146 3.43 -1.63 16.23
N CYS A 147 4.36 -1.01 16.98
CA CYS A 147 4.54 -1.32 18.40
C CYS A 147 3.34 -0.87 19.26
N ARG A 148 2.66 0.22 18.88
CA ARG A 148 1.53 0.78 19.63
C ARG A 148 0.21 0.11 19.24
N THR A 149 -0.03 -0.09 17.95
CA THR A 149 -1.32 -0.52 17.40
C THR A 149 -1.44 -2.04 17.33
N TYR A 150 -0.39 -2.76 16.93
CA TYR A 150 -0.39 -4.23 16.77
C TYR A 150 0.53 -4.98 17.75
N PRO A 151 0.98 -4.32 18.84
CA PRO A 151 2.06 -4.73 19.73
C PRO A 151 3.14 -5.67 19.18
N ARG A 152 3.64 -5.43 17.95
CA ARG A 152 4.63 -6.27 17.26
C ARG A 152 5.90 -5.47 16.86
N PRO A 153 7.08 -6.12 16.78
CA PRO A 153 8.24 -5.49 16.17
C PRO A 153 8.04 -5.37 14.64
N TYR A 154 8.71 -4.39 14.03
CA TYR A 154 8.60 -4.06 12.62
C TYR A 154 9.73 -4.71 11.81
N LYS A 155 9.41 -5.51 10.79
CA LYS A 155 10.42 -6.19 9.94
C LYS A 155 11.10 -5.18 9.02
N VAL A 156 12.43 -5.10 9.05
CA VAL A 156 13.19 -4.10 8.25
C VAL A 156 12.92 -4.24 6.75
N ALA A 157 12.77 -5.48 6.24
CA ALA A 157 12.48 -5.73 4.84
C ALA A 157 11.18 -5.07 4.33
N MET A 158 10.24 -4.74 5.22
CA MET A 158 8.99 -4.04 4.85
C MET A 158 9.22 -2.59 4.44
N LEU A 159 10.34 -1.97 4.84
CA LEU A 159 10.72 -0.62 4.38
C LEU A 159 11.08 -0.56 2.89
N GLY A 160 11.38 -1.71 2.27
CA GLY A 160 11.60 -1.81 0.83
C GLY A 160 10.31 -2.03 0.03
N GLN A 161 9.17 -2.20 0.69
CA GLN A 161 7.87 -2.42 0.07
C GLN A 161 7.04 -1.14 0.06
N SER A 162 5.91 -1.15 -0.64
CA SER A 162 4.94 -0.04 -0.61
C SER A 162 4.46 0.24 0.83
N PRO A 163 4.30 1.51 1.24
CA PRO A 163 4.46 2.74 0.44
C PRO A 163 5.90 3.29 0.35
N TYR A 164 6.85 2.71 1.08
CA TYR A 164 8.18 3.30 1.31
C TYR A 164 9.16 3.14 0.15
N HIS A 165 9.30 1.93 -0.40
CA HIS A 165 10.23 1.60 -1.48
C HIS A 165 11.68 2.08 -1.23
N PHE A 166 12.14 2.13 0.04
CA PHE A 166 13.49 2.58 0.35
C PHE A 166 14.52 1.54 -0.07
N ALA A 167 15.61 2.00 -0.69
CA ALA A 167 16.73 1.13 -1.01
C ALA A 167 17.44 0.66 0.27
N PRO A 168 18.02 -0.56 0.30
CA PRO A 168 18.74 -1.07 1.47
C PRO A 168 19.82 -0.11 2.01
N GLN A 169 20.52 0.60 1.13
CA GLN A 169 21.54 1.58 1.50
C GLN A 169 20.94 2.81 2.19
N GLN A 170 19.75 3.25 1.76
CA GLN A 170 19.03 4.36 2.40
C GLN A 170 18.57 3.97 3.80
N ILE A 171 18.05 2.74 3.95
CA ILE A 171 17.63 2.20 5.26
C ILE A 171 18.83 2.13 6.21
N ALA A 172 19.96 1.55 5.76
CA ALA A 172 21.16 1.43 6.59
C ALA A 172 21.73 2.80 7.00
N ALA A 173 21.76 3.76 6.08
CA ALA A 173 22.22 5.13 6.37
C ALA A 173 21.28 5.83 7.37
N ALA A 174 19.96 5.68 7.21
CA ALA A 174 18.97 6.25 8.11
C ALA A 174 19.09 5.65 9.52
N LEU A 175 19.17 4.32 9.64
CA LEU A 175 19.37 3.66 10.94
C LEU A 175 20.65 4.12 11.64
N THR A 176 21.76 4.27 10.88
CA THR A 176 23.02 4.81 11.42
C THR A 176 22.85 6.24 11.92
N ALA A 177 22.15 7.10 11.17
CA ALA A 177 21.88 8.47 11.60
C ALA A 177 21.00 8.52 12.86
N MET A 178 20.02 7.62 12.95
CA MET A 178 19.08 7.53 14.08
C MET A 178 19.78 7.19 15.41
N GLU A 179 20.88 6.44 15.41
CA GLU A 179 21.61 6.05 16.64
C GLU A 179 22.07 7.25 17.48
N THR A 180 22.37 8.37 16.84
CA THR A 180 22.88 9.57 17.51
C THR A 180 21.84 10.67 17.68
N HIS A 181 20.67 10.51 17.05
CA HIS A 181 19.64 11.55 17.01
C HIS A 181 18.65 11.38 18.19
N PRO A 182 18.48 12.39 19.06
CA PRO A 182 17.70 12.26 20.29
C PRO A 182 16.22 11.91 20.03
N ASP A 183 15.64 12.38 18.93
CA ASP A 183 14.23 12.11 18.60
C ASP A 183 13.97 10.64 18.25
N TYR A 184 15.01 9.87 17.93
CA TYR A 184 14.92 8.45 17.56
C TYR A 184 15.54 7.53 18.61
N ALA A 185 15.90 8.08 19.77
CA ALA A 185 16.57 7.34 20.85
C ALA A 185 15.73 6.21 21.46
N ASP A 186 14.45 6.07 21.12
CA ASP A 186 13.62 4.91 21.51
C ASP A 186 13.66 3.74 20.52
N ILE A 187 14.14 3.95 19.29
CA ILE A 187 14.16 2.91 18.25
C ILE A 187 15.37 2.00 18.48
N ARG A 188 15.13 0.69 18.46
CA ARG A 188 16.14 -0.35 18.71
C ARG A 188 16.01 -1.47 17.68
N VAL A 189 17.15 -2.09 17.38
CA VAL A 189 17.23 -3.30 16.56
C VAL A 189 17.06 -4.54 17.45
N VAL A 190 16.38 -5.55 16.93
CA VAL A 190 16.35 -6.91 17.46
C VAL A 190 16.45 -7.87 16.28
N GLU A 191 17.13 -8.99 16.45
CA GLU A 191 17.34 -9.98 15.40
C GLU A 191 16.86 -11.34 15.89
N ALA A 192 16.25 -12.11 14.99
CA ALA A 192 15.96 -13.52 15.22
C ALA A 192 17.24 -14.37 15.07
N SER A 193 17.17 -15.64 15.49
CA SER A 193 18.30 -16.58 15.40
C SER A 193 18.80 -16.82 13.96
N ASN A 194 17.98 -16.53 12.95
CA ASN A 194 18.35 -16.59 11.53
C ASN A 194 18.98 -15.28 10.99
N ALA A 195 19.28 -14.33 11.87
CA ALA A 195 19.80 -12.99 11.57
C ALA A 195 18.85 -12.09 10.77
N GLU A 196 17.55 -12.38 10.74
CA GLU A 196 16.56 -11.46 10.15
C GLU A 196 16.32 -10.26 11.08
N PRO A 197 16.52 -9.01 10.61
CA PRO A 197 16.47 -7.83 11.45
C PRO A 197 15.06 -7.23 11.56
N TYR A 198 14.75 -6.83 12.79
CA TYR A 198 13.52 -6.15 13.19
C TYR A 198 13.84 -4.90 13.99
N LEU A 199 12.87 -3.99 14.04
CA LEU A 199 12.94 -2.75 14.80
C LEU A 199 11.79 -2.71 15.81
N PHE A 200 12.04 -2.12 16.97
CA PHE A 200 10.99 -1.84 17.95
C PHE A 200 11.23 -0.50 18.65
N SER A 201 10.17 0.09 19.21
CA SER A 201 10.25 1.29 20.03
C SER A 201 10.16 0.93 21.51
N GLU A 202 11.18 1.28 22.29
CA GLU A 202 11.24 1.09 23.75
C GLU A 202 10.13 1.86 24.48
N ARG A 203 9.52 2.87 23.84
CA ARG A 203 8.35 3.59 24.39
C ARG A 203 7.12 2.71 24.51
N PHE A 204 6.98 1.71 23.64
CA PHE A 204 5.75 0.92 23.49
C PHE A 204 5.98 -0.59 23.71
N MET A 205 7.22 -1.06 23.59
CA MET A 205 7.55 -2.48 23.67
C MET A 205 8.86 -2.73 24.42
N ARG A 206 8.87 -3.71 25.33
CA ARG A 206 10.10 -4.17 25.99
C ARG A 206 10.88 -5.13 25.09
N TYR A 207 12.20 -5.10 25.18
CA TYR A 207 13.10 -5.96 24.41
C TYR A 207 12.71 -7.45 24.43
N GLY A 208 12.44 -8.03 25.60
CA GLY A 208 12.08 -9.46 25.69
C GLY A 208 10.81 -9.83 24.91
N LYS A 209 9.84 -8.92 24.81
CA LYS A 209 8.63 -9.12 23.98
C LYS A 209 8.97 -8.98 22.49
N ALA A 210 9.78 -7.98 22.13
CA ALA A 210 10.22 -7.77 20.75
C ALA A 210 11.00 -8.99 20.24
N TYR A 211 11.96 -9.47 21.01
CA TYR A 211 12.77 -10.64 20.69
C TYR A 211 11.91 -11.90 20.55
N GLY A 212 11.05 -12.21 21.54
CA GLY A 212 10.19 -13.40 21.46
C GLY A 212 9.26 -13.40 20.25
N LEU A 213 8.69 -12.25 19.88
CA LEU A 213 7.86 -12.14 18.66
C LEU A 213 8.68 -12.23 17.37
N CYS A 214 9.86 -11.62 17.34
CA CYS A 214 10.78 -11.69 16.21
C CYS A 214 11.20 -13.15 15.95
N GLU A 215 11.62 -13.87 17.00
CA GLU A 215 12.00 -15.28 16.93
C GLU A 215 10.83 -16.16 16.46
N TRP A 216 9.64 -15.93 17.02
CA TRP A 216 8.46 -16.70 16.67
C TRP A 216 8.07 -16.54 15.20
N LEU A 217 8.05 -15.29 14.70
CA LEU A 217 7.67 -14.96 13.32
C LEU A 217 8.64 -15.53 12.27
N GLU A 218 9.94 -15.56 12.59
CA GLU A 218 10.98 -15.91 11.63
C GLU A 218 11.40 -17.38 11.69
N VAL A 219 11.29 -18.01 12.86
CA VAL A 219 11.85 -19.35 13.10
C VAL A 219 10.80 -20.30 13.66
N GLU A 220 10.21 -20.01 14.82
CA GLU A 220 9.43 -21.01 15.56
C GLU A 220 8.09 -21.36 14.89
N GLN A 221 7.43 -20.40 14.23
CA GLN A 221 6.14 -20.63 13.54
C GLN A 221 6.28 -21.70 12.45
N TYR A 222 7.40 -21.73 11.72
CA TYR A 222 7.65 -22.71 10.67
C TYR A 222 8.02 -24.09 11.23
N GLN A 223 8.51 -24.14 12.47
CA GLN A 223 8.83 -25.38 13.17
C GLN A 223 7.60 -25.99 13.87
N ASN A 224 6.58 -25.19 14.16
CA ASN A 224 5.35 -25.61 14.83
C ASN A 224 4.10 -24.99 14.15
N PRO A 225 3.69 -25.51 12.98
CA PRO A 225 2.62 -24.96 12.15
C PRO A 225 1.21 -25.12 12.73
#